data_AF-A0A1E1X099-F1
#
_entry.id   AF-A0A1E1X099-F1
#
_cell.length_a   1.000
_cell.length_b   1.000
_cell.length_c   1.000
_cell.angle_alpha   90.00
_cell.angle_beta   90.00
_cell.angle_gamma   90.00
#
_symmetry.space_group_name_H-M   'P 1'
#
loop_
_entity.id
_entity.type
_entity.pdbx_description
1 polymer ?
#
loop_
_entity_poly.entity_id
_entity_poly.type
_entity_poly.pdbx_seq_one_letter_code
_entity_poly.pdbx_strand_id
1 'polypeptide(L)'
;VRKKAARQLLPAHECKECQEFYDRLALPEAQRKELLRKCSRHRALHAPPPTPDHFWELDFPDTQECRERGYLNATQKYVFSAKGLRRDGGDK
;
A
#
# COMPACT_ATOMS: atom_id res chain seq x y z
N VAL A 1 3.45 4.17 -21.12
CA VAL A 1 4.15 3.95 -19.82
C VAL A 1 5.60 4.40 -19.92
N ARG A 2 6.03 5.45 -19.21
CA ARG A 2 7.41 6.00 -19.27
C ARG A 2 8.45 4.96 -18.82
N LYS A 3 9.71 5.05 -19.27
CA LYS A 3 10.86 4.20 -18.80
C LYS A 3 10.65 2.68 -18.95
N LYS A 4 10.01 2.21 -20.03
CA LYS A 4 9.74 0.77 -20.27
C LYS A 4 11.03 -0.07 -20.36
N ALA A 5 12.01 0.39 -21.12
CA ALA A 5 13.30 -0.31 -21.28
C ALA A 5 14.03 -0.49 -19.94
N ALA A 6 14.08 0.56 -19.11
CA ALA A 6 14.71 0.50 -17.79
C ALA A 6 14.04 -0.53 -16.86
N ARG A 7 12.70 -0.65 -16.90
CA ARG A 7 11.99 -1.67 -16.12
C ARG A 7 12.26 -3.10 -16.59
N GLN A 8 12.50 -3.31 -17.87
CA GLN A 8 12.82 -4.65 -18.41
C GLN A 8 14.21 -5.15 -17.99
N LEU A 9 15.11 -4.24 -17.62
CA LEU A 9 16.47 -4.55 -17.15
C LEU A 9 16.54 -4.82 -15.64
N LEU A 10 15.44 -4.61 -14.91
CA LEU A 10 15.42 -4.88 -13.47
C LEU A 10 15.62 -6.38 -13.20
N PRO A 11 16.38 -6.74 -12.16
CA PRO A 11 16.56 -8.13 -11.78
C PRO A 11 15.20 -8.73 -11.37
N ALA A 12 14.95 -9.96 -11.81
CA ALA A 12 13.79 -10.71 -11.36
C ALA A 12 13.98 -11.18 -9.92
N HIS A 13 12.87 -11.30 -9.19
CA HIS A 13 12.84 -11.71 -7.79
C HIS A 13 12.10 -13.06 -7.66
N GLU A 14 12.61 -13.93 -6.80
CA GLU A 14 11.99 -15.19 -6.37
C GLU A 14 11.49 -15.06 -4.93
N CYS A 15 10.33 -15.65 -4.62
CA CYS A 15 9.96 -15.92 -3.23
C CYS A 15 10.36 -17.35 -2.84
N LYS A 16 10.25 -17.69 -1.56
CA LYS A 16 10.62 -19.00 -0.99
C LYS A 16 10.07 -20.19 -1.78
N GLU A 17 8.81 -20.13 -2.22
CA GLU A 17 8.17 -21.22 -2.98
C GLU A 17 8.81 -21.42 -4.37
N CYS A 18 9.25 -20.34 -5.04
CA CYS A 18 10.00 -20.44 -6.30
C CYS A 18 11.38 -21.05 -6.08
N GLN A 19 12.05 -20.69 -4.97
CA GLN A 19 13.35 -21.25 -4.63
C GLN A 19 13.25 -22.78 -4.49
N GLU A 20 12.31 -23.26 -3.67
CA GLU A 20 12.08 -24.70 -3.50
C GLU A 20 11.75 -25.42 -4.82
N PHE A 21 10.95 -24.80 -5.68
CA PHE A 21 10.62 -25.36 -6.99
C PHE A 21 11.85 -25.52 -7.89
N TYR A 22 12.69 -24.49 -7.99
CA TYR A 22 13.92 -24.54 -8.79
C TYR A 22 14.96 -25.49 -8.20
N ASP A 23 15.05 -25.57 -6.87
CA ASP A 23 15.98 -26.47 -6.19
C ASP A 23 15.58 -27.95 -6.42
N ARG A 24 14.28 -28.28 -6.41
CA ARG A 24 13.77 -29.62 -6.74
C ARG A 24 13.98 -30.00 -8.21
N LEU A 25 14.01 -29.02 -9.11
CA LEU A 25 14.26 -29.23 -10.54
C LEU A 25 15.73 -29.49 -10.86
N ALA A 26 16.65 -29.31 -9.89
CA ALA A 26 18.10 -29.50 -10.06
C ALA A 26 18.66 -28.81 -11.32
N LEU A 27 18.15 -27.61 -11.64
CA LEU A 27 18.55 -26.88 -12.82
C LEU A 27 19.92 -26.22 -12.64
N PRO A 28 20.75 -26.17 -13.70
CA PRO A 28 21.95 -25.34 -13.71
C PRO A 28 21.60 -23.86 -13.45
N GLU A 29 22.47 -23.16 -12.72
CA GLU A 29 22.23 -21.76 -12.29
C GLU A 29 21.93 -20.82 -13.47
N ALA A 30 22.57 -21.04 -14.62
CA ALA A 30 22.32 -20.26 -15.84
C ALA A 30 20.88 -20.42 -16.37
N GLN A 31 20.35 -21.64 -16.38
CA GLN A 31 18.98 -21.92 -16.83
C GLN A 31 17.95 -21.41 -15.82
N ARG A 32 18.26 -21.55 -14.52
CA ARG A 32 17.45 -20.97 -13.43
C ARG A 32 17.28 -19.47 -13.60
N LYS A 33 18.38 -18.73 -13.86
CA LYS A 33 18.35 -17.26 -14.02
C LYS A 33 17.54 -16.83 -15.24
N GLU A 34 17.61 -17.57 -16.33
CA GLU A 34 16.79 -17.30 -17.52
C GLU A 34 15.31 -17.54 -17.27
N LEU A 35 14.96 -18.64 -16.61
CA LEU A 35 13.58 -18.96 -16.22
C LEU A 35 13.02 -17.94 -15.24
N LEU A 36 13.81 -17.51 -14.25
CA LEU A 36 13.45 -16.46 -13.30
C LEU A 36 13.11 -15.14 -14.01
N ARG A 37 13.89 -14.77 -15.04
CA ARG A 37 13.64 -13.56 -15.84
C ARG A 37 12.39 -13.65 -16.69
N LYS A 38 12.05 -14.86 -17.18
CA LYS A 38 10.85 -15.11 -18.00
C LYS A 38 9.57 -15.28 -17.18
N CYS A 39 9.68 -15.94 -16.03
CA CYS A 39 8.55 -16.46 -15.25
C CYS A 39 8.74 -16.15 -13.76
N SER A 40 8.51 -14.90 -13.34
CA SER A 40 8.28 -14.62 -11.92
C SER A 40 6.82 -15.00 -11.60
N ARG A 41 6.61 -16.21 -11.05
CA ARG A 41 5.28 -16.85 -10.96
C ARG A 41 4.45 -16.47 -9.74
N HIS A 42 4.92 -15.59 -8.85
CA HIS A 42 4.16 -15.29 -7.64
C HIS A 42 3.17 -14.14 -7.85
N ARG A 43 1.89 -14.51 -7.92
CA ARG A 43 0.82 -13.67 -7.40
C ARG A 43 0.90 -13.78 -5.87
N ALA A 44 0.72 -12.66 -5.16
CA ALA A 44 0.76 -12.65 -3.70
C ALA A 44 -0.16 -13.75 -3.13
N LEU A 45 0.36 -14.58 -2.22
CA LEU A 45 -0.40 -15.66 -1.56
C LEU A 45 -1.56 -15.09 -0.73
N HIS A 46 -1.36 -13.91 -0.17
CA HIS A 46 -2.38 -13.21 0.60
C HIS A 46 -3.09 -12.21 -0.30
N ALA A 47 -4.41 -12.36 -0.38
CA ALA A 47 -5.26 -11.31 -0.88
C ALA A 47 -5.03 -10.06 0.01
N PRO A 48 -4.92 -8.87 -0.59
CA PRO A 48 -4.92 -7.65 0.21
C PRO A 48 -6.20 -7.62 1.06
N PRO A 49 -6.16 -7.04 2.27
CA PRO A 49 -7.38 -6.84 3.04
C PRO A 49 -8.39 -6.06 2.19
N PRO A 50 -9.69 -6.28 2.41
CA PRO A 50 -10.71 -5.50 1.72
C PRO A 50 -10.47 -4.01 1.99
N THR A 51 -10.79 -3.19 0.99
CA THR A 51 -10.76 -1.74 1.16
C THR A 51 -11.73 -1.36 2.27
N PRO A 52 -11.33 -0.51 3.24
CA PRO A 52 -12.20 -0.09 4.32
C PRO A 52 -13.49 0.56 3.81
N ASP A 53 -14.53 0.54 4.65
CA ASP A 53 -15.80 1.19 4.35
C ASP A 53 -15.57 2.69 4.04
N HIS A 54 -16.32 3.20 3.06
CA HIS A 54 -16.28 4.60 2.61
C HIS A 54 -14.96 5.08 1.98
N PHE A 55 -13.96 4.20 1.79
CA PHE A 55 -12.65 4.59 1.26
C PHE A 55 -12.69 5.15 -0.19
N TRP A 56 -13.66 4.71 -0.99
CA TRP A 56 -13.80 5.11 -2.40
C TRP A 56 -14.92 6.13 -2.64
N GLU A 57 -15.48 6.72 -1.59
CA GLU A 57 -16.44 7.81 -1.73
C GLU A 57 -15.72 9.04 -2.29
N LEU A 58 -16.27 9.61 -3.35
CA LEU A 58 -15.70 10.78 -4.02
C LEU A 58 -16.11 12.10 -3.33
N ASP A 59 -17.15 12.04 -2.50
CA ASP A 59 -17.68 13.16 -1.74
C ASP A 59 -17.10 13.19 -0.32
N PHE A 60 -16.97 14.39 0.23
CA PHE A 60 -16.60 14.55 1.64
C PHE A 60 -17.83 14.32 2.52
N PRO A 61 -17.74 13.45 3.54
CA PRO A 61 -18.83 13.27 4.48
C PRO A 61 -19.10 14.59 5.21
N ASP A 62 -20.37 14.85 5.53
CA ASP A 62 -20.73 16.03 6.27
C ASP A 62 -20.24 15.98 7.73
N THR A 63 -20.41 17.06 8.49
CA THR A 63 -19.90 17.13 9.87
C THR A 63 -20.62 16.15 10.81
N GLN A 64 -21.89 15.82 10.54
CA GLN A 64 -22.66 14.88 11.33
C GLN A 64 -22.17 13.46 11.06
N GLU A 65 -22.05 13.10 9.79
CA GLU A 65 -21.53 11.83 9.31
C GLU A 65 -20.08 11.59 9.75
N CYS A 66 -19.23 12.64 9.76
CA CYS A 66 -17.88 12.57 10.33
C CYS A 66 -17.87 12.22 11.83
N ARG A 67 -18.89 12.62 12.61
CA ARG A 67 -19.01 12.26 14.04
C ARG A 67 -19.49 10.82 14.19
N GLU A 68 -20.47 10.41 13.39
CA GLU A 68 -21.02 9.05 13.39
C GLU A 68 -19.96 8.02 12.97
N ARG A 69 -19.13 8.35 11.96
CA ARG A 69 -18.00 7.55 11.49
C ARG A 69 -16.76 7.62 12.40
N GLY A 70 -16.78 8.50 13.42
CA GLY A 70 -15.68 8.64 14.39
C GLY A 70 -14.44 9.39 13.88
N TYR A 71 -14.55 10.12 12.76
CA TYR A 71 -13.45 10.94 12.23
C TYR A 71 -13.17 12.18 13.09
N LEU A 72 -14.18 12.69 13.80
CA LEU A 72 -14.07 13.85 14.68
C LEU A 72 -14.12 13.41 16.15
N ASN A 73 -13.01 13.59 16.86
CA ASN A 73 -12.96 13.46 18.31
C ASN A 73 -13.27 14.82 18.96
N ALA A 74 -14.09 14.82 20.02
CA ALA A 74 -14.57 16.02 20.72
C ALA A 74 -13.45 16.94 21.28
N THR A 75 -12.19 16.52 21.23
CA THR A 75 -11.02 17.24 21.74
C THR A 75 -10.37 18.21 20.75
N GLN A 76 -10.81 18.30 19.50
CA GLN A 76 -10.32 19.33 18.57
C GLN A 76 -10.99 20.69 18.83
N LYS A 77 -10.60 21.34 19.93
CA LYS A 77 -10.96 22.73 20.21
C LYS A 77 -10.12 23.65 19.32
N TYR A 78 -10.60 23.96 18.12
CA TYR A 78 -10.12 25.14 17.41
C TYR A 78 -10.92 26.35 17.87
N VAL A 79 -10.28 27.23 18.63
CA VAL A 79 -10.84 28.53 19.00
C VAL A 79 -10.68 29.48 17.83
N PHE A 80 -11.80 29.98 17.32
CA PHE A 80 -11.81 31.07 16.35
C PHE A 80 -11.34 32.35 17.05
N SER A 81 -10.10 32.76 16.77
CA SER A 81 -9.57 34.07 17.17
C SER A 81 -9.64 35.01 15.97
N ALA A 82 -9.86 36.31 16.20
CA ALA A 82 -10.02 37.34 15.16
C ALA A 82 -8.83 37.50 14.18
N LYS A 83 -7.77 36.70 14.32
CA LYS A 83 -6.58 36.65 13.46
C LYS A 83 -6.38 35.30 12.75
N GLY A 84 -7.42 34.44 12.69
CA GLY A 84 -7.37 33.11 12.08
C GLY A 84 -7.28 31.95 13.08
N LEU A 85 -7.38 30.72 12.56
CA LEU A 85 -7.38 29.46 13.33
C LEU A 85 -6.05 29.30 14.10
N ARG A 86 -6.12 29.23 15.44
CA ARG A 86 -4.99 28.80 16.28
C ARG A 86 -5.33 27.47 16.94
N ARG A 87 -4.42 26.50 16.79
CA ARG A 87 -4.53 25.19 17.45
C ARG A 87 -4.33 25.43 18.94
N ASP A 88 -5.36 25.15 19.74
CA ASP A 88 -5.25 25.28 21.19
C ASP A 88 -4.29 24.20 21.69
N GLY A 89 -3.10 24.62 22.09
CA GLY A 89 -2.14 23.74 22.75
C GLY A 89 -2.62 23.53 24.18
N GLY A 90 -3.36 22.45 24.41
CA GLY A 90 -3.78 22.07 25.76
C GLY A 90 -2.55 21.82 26.64
N ASP A 91 -2.39 22.65 27.66
CA ASP A 91 -1.45 22.46 28.77
C ASP A 91 -2.10 21.51 29.79
N LYS A 92 -1.36 20.44 30.12
CA LYS A 92 -1.52 19.47 31.22
C LYS A 92 -2.87 18.76 31.43
#